data_AF-A0A2N1TYW0-F1
#
_entry.id   AF-A0A2N1TYW0-F1
#
_cell.length_a   1.000
_cell.length_b   1.000
_cell.length_c   1.000
_cell.angle_alpha   90.00
_cell.angle_beta   90.00
_cell.angle_gamma   90.00
#
_symmetry.space_group_name_H-M   'P 1'
#
loop_
_entity.id
_entity.type
_entity.pdbx_description
1 polymer ?
#
loop_
_entity_poly.entity_id
_entity_poly.type
_entity_poly.pdbx_seq_one_letter_code
_entity_poly.pdbx_strand_id
1 'polypeptide(L)'
;MQEANKSNNYADQDWHELLVLAHNRCGQNARKLSRELDQPFTTLLKWLKKQKTPKSPEELKKALIVYLEKPFVCGVNPNVLARIWQAMRCMRKFSAAEIVSVTGASADYCRQVIRLMCRCRYLRLVSNDPRIFLLVRDTGPRPPAMNKKRTALIDNNIEQEVAA
;
A
#
# COMPACT_ATOMS: atom_id res chain seq x y z
N MET A 1 10.99 17.21 4.51
CA MET A 1 9.55 17.32 4.85
C MET A 1 9.39 16.99 6.33
N GLN A 2 9.52 17.97 7.22
CA GLN A 2 9.46 17.81 8.69
C GLN A 2 8.40 18.74 9.31
N GLU A 3 7.24 18.90 8.68
CA GLU A 3 6.17 19.77 9.21
C GLU A 3 5.04 19.01 9.92
N ALA A 4 5.11 17.68 10.04
CA ALA A 4 3.97 16.89 10.52
C ALA A 4 3.77 16.83 12.04
N ASN A 5 4.69 17.39 12.84
CA ASN A 5 4.65 17.34 14.32
C ASN A 5 4.56 18.74 14.96
N LYS A 6 3.75 19.66 14.43
CA LYS A 6 3.23 20.74 15.28
C LYS A 6 2.27 20.08 16.28
N SER A 7 2.41 20.40 17.57
CA SER A 7 1.48 19.96 18.61
C SER A 7 0.11 20.59 18.35
N ASN A 8 -0.65 20.02 17.43
CA ASN A 8 -2.04 20.41 17.22
C ASN A 8 -2.78 20.01 18.49
N ASN A 9 -3.30 21.01 19.22
CA ASN A 9 -4.18 20.79 20.35
C ASN A 9 -5.53 20.29 19.80
N TYR A 10 -5.61 19.00 19.47
CA TYR A 10 -6.81 18.37 18.90
C TYR A 10 -8.03 18.50 19.83
N ALA A 11 -7.80 18.80 21.11
CA ALA A 11 -8.83 19.05 22.11
C ALA A 11 -9.70 20.29 21.81
N ASP A 12 -9.14 21.32 21.17
CA ASP A 12 -9.84 22.58 20.90
C ASP A 12 -10.62 22.57 19.57
N GLN A 13 -10.39 21.56 18.72
CA GLN A 13 -10.99 21.47 17.39
C GLN A 13 -12.43 20.94 17.42
N ASP A 14 -13.24 21.36 16.46
CA ASP A 14 -14.60 20.86 16.30
C ASP A 14 -14.60 19.40 15.80
N TRP A 15 -15.63 18.63 16.13
CA TRP A 15 -15.75 17.23 15.73
C TRP A 15 -15.71 17.07 14.21
N HIS A 16 -16.24 18.05 13.47
CA HIS A 16 -16.25 18.02 12.01
C HIS A 16 -14.84 18.25 11.44
N GLU A 17 -14.07 19.16 12.00
CA GLU A 17 -12.68 19.42 11.60
C GLU A 17 -11.79 18.20 11.84
N LEU A 18 -11.92 17.59 13.02
CA LEU A 18 -11.22 16.35 13.37
C LEU A 18 -11.60 15.21 12.41
N LEU A 19 -12.87 15.13 12.02
CA LEU A 19 -13.35 14.14 11.07
C LEU A 19 -12.75 14.34 9.66
N VAL A 20 -12.67 15.60 9.19
CA VAL A 20 -12.03 15.94 7.91
C VAL A 20 -10.54 15.63 7.95
N LEU A 21 -9.85 15.95 9.04
CA LEU A 21 -8.44 15.61 9.23
C LEU A 21 -8.21 14.10 9.21
N ALA A 22 -9.04 13.32 9.92
CA ALA A 22 -8.98 11.87 9.91
C ALA A 22 -9.25 11.28 8.51
N HIS A 23 -10.20 11.87 7.76
CA HIS A 23 -10.49 11.48 6.38
C HIS A 23 -9.31 11.74 5.43
N ASN A 24 -8.67 12.90 5.54
CA ASN A 24 -7.48 13.26 4.77
C ASN A 24 -6.30 12.33 5.12
N ARG A 25 -6.12 12.00 6.39
CA ARG A 25 -5.12 11.03 6.86
C ARG A 25 -5.31 9.62 6.28
N CYS A 26 -6.54 9.26 5.93
CA CYS A 26 -6.85 8.02 5.22
C CYS A 26 -6.72 8.11 3.69
N GLY A 27 -6.14 9.18 3.14
CA GLY A 27 -6.03 9.40 1.69
C GLY A 27 -7.41 9.59 1.05
N GLN A 28 -8.32 10.27 1.75
CA GLN A 28 -9.71 10.51 1.32
C GLN A 28 -10.52 9.22 1.11
N ASN A 29 -10.15 8.15 1.82
CA ASN A 29 -10.84 6.87 1.75
C ASN A 29 -11.78 6.69 2.96
N ALA A 30 -13.03 7.12 2.80
CA ALA A 30 -14.07 6.99 3.83
C ALA A 30 -14.38 5.53 4.24
N ARG A 31 -14.11 4.52 3.39
CA ARG A 31 -14.25 3.10 3.77
C ARG A 31 -13.16 2.65 4.73
N LYS A 32 -11.93 3.16 4.55
CA LYS A 32 -10.83 2.90 5.48
C LYS A 32 -11.14 3.53 6.84
N LEU A 33 -11.56 4.80 6.83
CA LEU A 33 -11.95 5.51 8.05
C LEU A 33 -13.10 4.82 8.80
N SER A 34 -14.08 4.28 8.07
CA SER A 34 -15.19 3.50 8.63
C SER A 34 -14.76 2.30 9.45
N ARG A 35 -13.73 1.57 9.01
CA ARG A 35 -13.19 0.43 9.75
C ARG A 35 -12.40 0.85 10.98
N GLU A 36 -11.69 1.96 10.89
CA GLU A 36 -10.84 2.47 11.98
C GLU A 36 -11.66 3.08 13.14
N LEU A 37 -12.79 3.71 12.83
CA LEU A 37 -13.68 4.33 13.82
C LEU A 37 -14.83 3.41 14.25
N ASP A 38 -14.94 2.21 13.69
CA ASP A 38 -16.06 1.28 13.86
C ASP A 38 -17.44 1.95 13.65
N GLN A 39 -17.51 2.82 12.65
CA GLN A 39 -18.73 3.54 12.29
C GLN A 39 -19.19 3.11 10.90
N PRO A 40 -20.52 2.98 10.66
CA PRO A 40 -21.02 2.64 9.33
C PRO A 40 -20.59 3.65 8.27
N PHE A 41 -20.08 3.15 7.14
CA PHE A 41 -19.63 3.98 6.02
C PHE A 41 -20.69 5.00 5.54
N THR A 42 -21.96 4.59 5.51
CA THR A 42 -23.08 5.44 5.10
C THR A 42 -23.32 6.59 6.07
N THR A 43 -23.07 6.36 7.37
CA THR A 43 -23.17 7.37 8.43
C THR A 43 -22.03 8.38 8.32
N LEU A 44 -20.79 7.91 8.13
CA LEU A 44 -19.62 8.77 7.91
C LEU A 44 -19.78 9.68 6.68
N LEU A 45 -20.33 9.17 5.58
CA LEU A 45 -20.61 10.00 4.41
C LEU A 45 -21.65 11.09 4.68
N LYS A 46 -22.66 10.82 5.51
CA LYS A 46 -23.66 11.83 5.90
C LYS A 46 -23.03 12.91 6.76
N TRP A 47 -22.12 12.54 7.67
CA TRP A 47 -21.38 13.50 8.50
C TRP A 47 -20.39 14.34 7.68
N LEU A 48 -19.65 13.72 6.76
CA LEU A 48 -18.69 14.41 5.91
C LEU A 48 -19.35 15.33 4.86
N LYS A 49 -20.40 14.86 4.18
CA LYS A 49 -20.99 15.59 3.04
C LYS A 49 -22.16 16.49 3.41
N LYS A 50 -22.98 16.08 4.39
CA LYS A 50 -24.21 16.78 4.75
C LYS A 50 -24.10 17.48 6.11
N GLN A 51 -22.93 17.44 6.75
CA GLN A 51 -22.68 18.01 8.09
C GLN A 51 -23.76 17.65 9.11
N LYS A 52 -24.37 16.46 8.94
CA LYS A 52 -25.42 16.02 9.86
C LYS A 52 -24.77 15.80 11.21
N THR A 53 -25.30 16.43 12.25
CA THR A 53 -24.79 16.27 13.60
C THR A 53 -24.91 14.81 14.04
N PRO A 54 -23.83 14.20 14.55
CA PRO A 54 -23.88 12.86 15.14
C PRO A 54 -24.77 12.88 16.39
N LYS A 55 -25.34 11.73 16.75
CA LYS A 55 -26.15 11.61 17.98
C LYS A 55 -25.34 11.90 19.25
N SER A 56 -24.04 11.59 19.23
CA SER A 56 -23.08 11.82 20.31
C SER A 56 -21.81 12.48 19.76
N PRO A 57 -21.77 13.83 19.63
CA PRO A 57 -20.60 14.52 19.07
C PRO A 57 -19.35 14.39 19.95
N GLU A 58 -19.51 14.39 21.27
CA GLU A 58 -18.40 14.26 22.23
C GLU A 58 -17.71 12.88 22.18
N GLU A 59 -18.50 11.82 22.05
CA GLU A 59 -17.98 10.45 21.92
C GLU A 59 -17.20 10.28 20.61
N LEU A 60 -17.73 10.85 19.51
CA LEU A 60 -17.06 10.87 18.22
C LEU A 60 -15.75 11.67 18.28
N LYS A 61 -15.78 12.85 18.92
CA LYS A 61 -14.59 13.68 19.12
C LYS A 61 -13.51 12.93 19.89
N LYS A 62 -13.86 12.28 20.99
CA LYS A 62 -12.93 11.43 21.76
C LYS A 62 -12.34 10.30 20.91
N ALA A 63 -13.16 9.60 20.13
CA ALA A 63 -12.69 8.53 19.24
C ALA A 63 -11.75 9.06 18.14
N LEU A 64 -12.04 10.25 17.58
CA LEU A 64 -11.20 10.90 16.57
C LEU A 64 -9.86 11.35 17.14
N ILE A 65 -9.84 11.92 18.36
CA ILE A 65 -8.61 12.30 19.05
C ILE A 65 -7.72 11.07 19.25
N VAL A 66 -8.27 9.97 19.81
CA VAL A 66 -7.54 8.71 19.98
C VAL A 66 -7.01 8.19 18.64
N TYR A 67 -7.78 8.30 17.56
CA TYR A 67 -7.33 7.90 16.22
C TYR A 67 -6.19 8.77 15.67
N LEU A 68 -6.25 10.09 15.91
CA LEU A 68 -5.24 11.04 15.42
C LEU A 68 -3.95 11.00 16.25
N GLU A 69 -4.05 10.73 17.55
CA GLU A 69 -2.91 10.56 18.47
C GLU A 69 -2.17 9.24 18.27
N LYS A 70 -2.84 8.19 17.77
CA LYS A 70 -2.16 6.96 17.35
C LYS A 70 -1.04 7.35 16.38
N PRO A 71 0.21 6.89 16.57
CA PRO A 71 1.29 7.23 15.66
C PRO A 71 0.90 6.82 14.24
N PHE A 72 0.98 7.76 13.30
CA PHE A 72 0.71 7.47 11.90
C PHE A 72 1.85 6.61 11.38
N VAL A 73 1.72 5.29 11.52
CA VAL A 73 2.57 4.33 10.82
C VAL A 73 2.11 4.29 9.36
N CYS A 74 2.23 5.42 8.68
CA CYS A 74 2.31 5.42 7.23
C CYS A 74 3.75 5.06 6.88
N GLY A 75 4.03 3.76 6.98
CA GLY A 75 4.84 3.22 5.91
C GLY A 75 4.13 3.60 4.62
N VAL A 76 4.87 4.13 3.64
CA VAL A 76 4.44 4.10 2.25
C VAL A 76 4.01 2.66 2.05
N ASN A 77 2.71 2.36 1.98
CA ASN A 77 2.26 1.00 1.73
C ASN A 77 2.88 0.67 0.38
N PRO A 78 4.01 -0.06 0.32
CA PRO A 78 4.73 -0.16 -0.93
C PRO A 78 3.75 -0.90 -1.81
N ASN A 79 3.57 -0.42 -3.04
CA ASN A 79 2.77 -1.12 -4.04
C ASN A 79 3.09 -2.63 -3.92
N VAL A 80 2.10 -3.50 -4.01
CA VAL A 80 2.30 -4.96 -3.89
C VAL A 80 3.48 -5.42 -4.74
N LEU A 81 3.66 -4.83 -5.94
CA LEU A 81 4.82 -5.04 -6.79
C LEU A 81 6.16 -4.62 -6.16
N ALA A 82 6.22 -3.49 -5.46
CA ALA A 82 7.41 -3.04 -4.76
C ALA A 82 7.80 -3.98 -3.61
N ARG A 83 6.81 -4.50 -2.86
CA ARG A 83 7.07 -5.53 -1.82
C ARG A 83 7.64 -6.81 -2.43
N ILE A 84 7.04 -7.27 -3.53
CA ILE A 84 7.51 -8.43 -4.27
C ILE A 84 8.94 -8.21 -4.78
N TRP A 85 9.20 -7.07 -5.44
CA TRP A 85 10.52 -6.72 -5.95
C TRP A 85 11.59 -6.69 -4.86
N GLN A 86 11.28 -6.06 -3.73
CA GLN A 86 12.21 -6.01 -2.61
C GLN A 86 12.49 -7.40 -2.03
N ALA A 87 11.46 -8.25 -1.89
CA ALA A 87 11.65 -9.63 -1.46
C ALA A 87 12.55 -10.41 -2.44
N MET A 88 12.36 -10.26 -3.75
CA MET A 88 13.21 -10.88 -4.77
C MET A 88 14.67 -10.43 -4.66
N ARG A 89 14.91 -9.14 -4.43
CA ARG A 89 16.26 -8.57 -4.26
C ARG A 89 16.95 -9.07 -2.99
N CYS A 90 16.23 -9.19 -1.88
CA CYS A 90 16.77 -9.70 -0.63
C CYS A 90 17.12 -11.19 -0.72
N MET A 91 16.23 -12.01 -1.28
CA MET A 91 16.44 -13.46 -1.34
C MET A 91 17.39 -13.89 -2.45
N ARG A 92 17.42 -13.18 -3.58
CA ARG A 92 18.15 -13.49 -4.83
C ARG A 92 17.74 -14.80 -5.51
N LYS A 93 17.59 -15.88 -4.76
CA LYS A 93 17.12 -17.20 -5.18
C LYS A 93 15.90 -17.58 -4.36
N PHE A 94 14.79 -17.90 -5.03
CA PHE A 94 13.50 -18.11 -4.37
C PHE A 94 12.52 -18.92 -5.22
N SER A 95 11.52 -19.48 -4.57
CA SER A 95 10.33 -20.09 -5.15
C SER A 95 9.16 -19.11 -5.13
N ALA A 96 8.11 -19.43 -5.89
CA ALA A 96 6.87 -18.63 -5.84
C ALA A 96 6.18 -18.69 -4.47
N ALA A 97 6.29 -19.82 -3.75
CA ALA A 97 5.69 -20.00 -2.43
C ALA A 97 6.38 -19.12 -1.37
N GLU A 98 7.72 -19.04 -1.39
CA GLU A 98 8.48 -18.16 -0.49
C GLU A 98 8.11 -16.69 -0.71
N ILE A 99 8.00 -16.25 -1.98
CA ILE A 99 7.56 -14.88 -2.29
C ILE A 99 6.17 -14.59 -1.73
N VAL A 100 5.23 -15.51 -1.87
CA VAL A 100 3.87 -15.36 -1.31
C VAL A 100 3.92 -15.23 0.21
N SER A 101 4.69 -16.10 0.88
CA SER A 101 4.84 -16.10 2.33
C SER A 101 5.44 -14.77 2.84
N VAL A 102 6.53 -14.31 2.24
CA VAL A 102 7.24 -13.09 2.68
C VAL A 102 6.44 -11.81 2.40
N THR A 103 5.70 -11.76 1.28
CA THR A 103 5.05 -10.51 0.84
C THR A 103 3.60 -10.40 1.27
N GLY A 104 2.96 -11.51 1.64
CA GLY A 104 1.51 -11.58 1.88
C GLY A 104 0.67 -11.23 0.65
N ALA A 105 1.25 -11.26 -0.55
CA ALA A 105 0.55 -10.99 -1.80
C ALA A 105 -0.18 -12.25 -2.31
N SER A 106 -1.21 -12.07 -3.14
CA SER A 106 -1.96 -13.22 -3.68
C SER A 106 -1.08 -14.10 -4.57
N ALA A 107 -1.25 -15.42 -4.46
CA ALA A 107 -0.47 -16.39 -5.21
C ALA A 107 -0.53 -16.16 -6.72
N ASP A 108 -1.72 -15.83 -7.25
CA ASP A 108 -1.90 -15.58 -8.68
C ASP A 108 -1.17 -14.34 -9.15
N TYR A 109 -1.18 -13.26 -8.35
CA TYR A 109 -0.46 -12.05 -8.68
C TYR A 109 1.06 -12.29 -8.66
N CYS A 110 1.59 -12.97 -7.63
CA CYS A 110 3.00 -13.35 -7.57
C CYS A 110 3.42 -14.20 -8.79
N ARG A 111 2.64 -15.21 -9.15
CA ARG A 111 2.91 -16.05 -10.34
C ARG A 111 2.88 -15.26 -11.64
N GLN A 112 2.01 -14.26 -11.76
CA GLN A 112 1.96 -13.39 -12.95
C GLN A 112 3.19 -12.49 -13.03
N VAL A 113 3.58 -11.86 -11.93
CA VAL A 113 4.79 -11.02 -11.84
C VAL A 113 6.03 -11.84 -12.17
N ILE A 114 6.21 -13.01 -11.54
CA ILE A 114 7.35 -13.91 -11.80
C ILE A 114 7.40 -14.32 -13.28
N ARG A 115 6.25 -14.72 -13.86
CA ARG A 115 6.19 -15.08 -15.29
C ARG A 115 6.62 -13.93 -16.20
N LEU A 116 6.13 -12.72 -15.95
CA LEU A 116 6.48 -11.55 -16.75
C LEU A 116 7.96 -11.18 -16.60
N MET A 117 8.48 -11.20 -15.38
CA MET A 117 9.90 -10.92 -15.11
C MET A 117 10.84 -11.99 -15.69
N CYS A 118 10.42 -13.26 -15.75
CA CYS A 118 11.16 -14.30 -16.48
C CYS A 118 11.22 -14.01 -17.99
N ARG A 119 10.09 -13.65 -18.60
CA ARG A 119 10.04 -13.31 -20.04
C ARG A 119 10.92 -12.10 -20.37
N CYS A 120 10.87 -11.07 -19.52
CA CYS A 120 11.70 -9.87 -19.64
C CYS A 120 13.17 -10.08 -19.19
N ARG A 121 13.61 -11.32 -18.92
CA ARG A 121 14.99 -11.69 -18.54
C ARG A 121 15.51 -11.03 -17.24
N TYR A 122 14.62 -10.63 -16.33
CA TYR A 122 15.00 -10.23 -14.97
C TYR A 122 15.25 -11.45 -14.09
N LEU A 123 14.46 -12.51 -14.29
CA LEU A 123 14.56 -13.77 -13.57
C LEU A 123 14.98 -14.89 -14.50
N ARG A 124 15.77 -15.83 -13.99
CA ARG A 124 16.12 -17.08 -14.66
C ARG A 124 15.60 -18.26 -13.85
N LEU A 125 14.96 -19.22 -14.52
CA LEU A 125 14.58 -20.50 -13.92
C LEU A 125 15.85 -21.34 -13.72
N VAL A 126 16.12 -21.77 -12.49
CA VAL A 126 17.30 -22.57 -12.11
C VAL A 126 16.95 -24.03 -11.93
N SER A 127 15.82 -24.32 -11.28
CA SER A 127 15.29 -25.68 -11.12
C SER A 127 13.82 -25.70 -11.48
N ASN A 128 13.36 -26.76 -12.13
CA ASN A 128 11.95 -26.93 -12.47
C ASN A 128 11.16 -27.63 -11.36
N ASP A 129 11.80 -28.49 -10.57
CA ASP A 129 11.20 -29.20 -9.44
C ASP A 129 12.17 -29.30 -8.25
N PRO A 130 11.95 -28.57 -7.14
CA PRO A 130 10.97 -27.50 -7.01
C PRO A 130 11.29 -26.31 -7.93
N ARG A 131 10.27 -25.56 -8.33
CA ARG A 131 10.43 -24.42 -9.26
C ARG A 131 11.14 -23.24 -8.59
N ILE A 132 12.45 -23.10 -8.87
CA ILE A 132 13.31 -22.09 -8.25
C ILE A 132 13.77 -21.07 -9.29
N PHE A 133 13.66 -19.80 -8.94
CA PHE A 133 14.05 -18.66 -9.76
C PHE A 133 15.26 -17.94 -9.14
N LEU A 134 16.10 -17.37 -9.98
CA LEU A 134 17.23 -16.53 -9.61
C LEU A 134 17.05 -15.14 -10.24
N LEU A 135 17.25 -14.10 -9.43
CA LEU A 135 17.29 -12.71 -9.90
C LEU A 135 18.62 -12.43 -10.62
N VAL A 136 18.55 -12.26 -11.93
CA VAL A 136 19.71 -12.02 -12.80
C VAL A 136 19.97 -10.53 -13.01
N ARG A 137 18.90 -9.72 -13.10
CA ARG A 137 19.01 -8.27 -13.28
C ARG A 137 18.44 -7.55 -12.08
N ASP A 138 19.29 -6.82 -11.36
CA ASP A 138 18.89 -5.91 -10.30
C ASP A 138 19.24 -4.49 -10.73
N THR A 139 18.23 -3.75 -11.18
CA THR A 139 18.37 -2.41 -11.73
C THR A 139 18.16 -1.31 -10.70
N GLY A 140 17.84 -1.65 -9.44
CA GLY A 140 17.75 -0.68 -8.36
C GLY A 140 16.55 -0.84 -7.42
N PRO A 141 16.31 0.17 -6.56
CA PRO A 141 15.29 0.11 -5.52
C PRO A 141 13.86 0.17 -6.04
N ARG A 142 13.63 0.80 -7.21
CA ARG A 142 12.28 0.90 -7.77
C ARG A 142 11.97 -0.35 -8.59
N PRO A 143 10.79 -0.97 -8.43
CA PRO A 143 10.40 -2.08 -9.29
C PRO A 143 10.20 -1.61 -10.74
N PRO A 144 10.53 -2.45 -11.74
CA PRO A 144 10.08 -2.25 -13.11
C PRO A 144 8.54 -2.20 -13.16
N ALA A 145 7.98 -1.16 -13.77
CA ALA A 145 6.54 -0.97 -13.85
C ALA A 145 5.93 -1.90 -14.90
N MET A 146 4.80 -2.53 -14.58
CA MET A 146 4.06 -3.35 -15.55
C MET A 146 3.14 -2.48 -16.40
N ASN A 147 3.18 -2.64 -17.72
CA ASN A 147 2.18 -2.04 -18.60
C ASN A 147 0.77 -2.60 -18.27
N LYS A 148 -0.30 -1.84 -18.57
CA LYS A 148 -1.70 -2.24 -18.38
C LYS A 148 -2.02 -3.61 -19.01
N LYS A 149 -1.42 -3.91 -20.16
CA LYS A 149 -1.57 -5.19 -20.88
C LYS A 149 -0.75 -6.34 -20.29
N ARG A 150 0.16 -6.08 -19.34
CA ARG A 150 1.08 -7.06 -18.71
C ARG A 150 1.96 -7.82 -19.71
N THR A 151 2.33 -7.16 -20.80
CA THR A 151 3.18 -7.71 -21.87
C THR A 151 4.60 -7.15 -21.88
N ALA A 152 4.85 -6.07 -21.13
CA ALA A 152 6.14 -5.40 -21.07
C ALA A 152 6.39 -4.83 -19.67
N LEU A 153 7.67 -4.68 -19.34
CA LEU A 153 8.14 -3.97 -18.15
C LEU A 153 8.82 -2.67 -18.56
N ILE A 154 8.47 -1.58 -17.89
CA ILE A 154 9.13 -0.28 -18.03
C ILE A 154 10.02 -0.10 -16.81
N ASP A 155 11.32 -0.17 -17.00
CA ASP A 155 12.28 0.03 -15.93
C ASP A 155 12.64 1.49 -15.77
N ASN A 156 12.05 2.11 -14.74
CA ASN A 156 12.27 3.52 -14.45
C ASN A 156 13.65 3.80 -13.82
N ASN A 157 14.47 2.80 -13.51
CA ASN A 157 15.83 3.04 -13.02
C ASN A 157 16.83 3.24 -14.17
N ILE A 158 16.56 2.63 -15.33
CA ILE A 158 17.41 2.69 -16.53
C ILE A 158 16.68 3.31 -17.73
N GLU A 159 15.46 3.82 -17.52
CA GLU A 159 14.59 4.44 -18.53
C GLU A 159 14.36 3.56 -19.77
N GLN A 160 14.33 2.24 -19.57
CA GLN A 160 14.25 1.25 -20.66
C GLN A 160 12.94 0.46 -20.61
N GLU A 161 12.30 0.30 -21.76
CA GLU A 161 11.22 -0.67 -21.93
C GLU A 161 11.78 -2.03 -22.34
N VAL A 162 11.41 -3.07 -21.60
CA VAL A 162 11.77 -4.46 -21.87
C VAL A 162 10.49 -5.22 -22.23
N ALA A 163 10.34 -5.52 -23.51
CA ALA A 163 9.28 -6.37 -24.01
C ALA A 163 9.52 -7.85 -23.63
N ALA A 164 8.42 -8.57 -23.37
CA ALA A 164 8.40 -9.98 -22.98
C ALA A 164 8.64 -10.95 -24.15
#